data_AF-C7DHH2-F1
#
_entry.id   AF-C7DHH2-F1
#
_cell.length_a   1.000
_cell.length_b   1.000
_cell.length_c   1.000
_cell.angle_alpha   90.00
_cell.angle_beta   90.00
_cell.angle_gamma   90.00
#
_symmetry.space_group_name_H-M   'P 1'
#
loop_
_entity.id
_entity.type
_entity.pdbx_description
1 polymer ?
#
loop_
_entity_poly.entity_id
_entity_poly.type
_entity_poly.pdbx_seq_one_letter_code
_entity_poly.pdbx_strand_id
1 'polypeptide(L)'
;MGITARAQISIEFMVYMAVALSSLAAAVYAYSAYSSRYSSEAGQAYLNSLFAKLDYHMQYPDSVFSAYVPKSICTAVANGSSIAIGKSVFRPDYNLEISSSVCAGSGSTEELNLSYDYNGTYTLQGASP
;
A
#
# COMPACT_ATOMS: atom_id res chain seq x y z
N MET A 1 -32.07 -37.68 43.31
CA MET A 1 -31.62 -37.65 41.89
C MET A 1 -31.72 -36.21 41.42
N GLY A 2 -30.62 -35.49 41.20
CA GLY A 2 -30.71 -34.05 40.89
C GLY A 2 -29.38 -33.33 40.61
N ILE A 3 -28.25 -33.97 40.89
CA ILE A 3 -26.91 -33.39 40.65
C ILE A 3 -26.44 -33.67 39.21
N THR A 4 -26.83 -34.81 38.63
CA THR A 4 -26.44 -35.24 37.28
C THR A 4 -27.02 -34.37 36.17
N ALA A 5 -28.29 -33.95 36.27
CA ALA A 5 -28.93 -33.12 35.25
C ALA A 5 -28.31 -31.71 35.14
N ARG A 6 -27.93 -31.09 36.27
CA ARG A 6 -27.30 -29.76 36.28
C ARG A 6 -25.88 -29.77 35.73
N ALA A 7 -25.10 -30.80 36.04
CA ALA A 7 -23.76 -30.97 35.49
C ALA A 7 -23.78 -31.22 33.97
N GLN A 8 -24.77 -31.97 33.48
CA GLN A 8 -24.93 -32.27 32.05
C GLN A 8 -25.33 -31.01 31.24
N ILE A 9 -26.24 -30.18 31.74
CA ILE A 9 -26.61 -28.89 31.14
C ILE A 9 -25.41 -27.91 31.10
N SER A 10 -24.59 -27.91 32.16
CA SER A 10 -23.37 -27.10 32.22
C SER A 10 -22.33 -27.50 31.15
N ILE A 11 -22.19 -28.80 30.87
CA ILE A 11 -21.22 -29.30 29.90
C ILE A 11 -21.69 -29.00 28.47
N GLU A 12 -22.97 -29.22 28.17
CA GLU A 12 -23.54 -28.87 26.85
C GLU A 12 -23.34 -27.39 26.53
N PHE A 13 -23.61 -26.50 27.51
CA PHE A 13 -23.39 -25.07 27.32
C PHE A 13 -21.91 -24.71 27.08
N MET A 14 -20.98 -25.34 27.80
CA MET A 14 -19.54 -25.15 27.57
C MET A 14 -19.11 -25.63 26.17
N VAL A 15 -19.65 -26.76 25.70
CA VAL A 15 -19.37 -27.26 24.34
C VAL A 15 -19.90 -26.30 23.28
N TYR A 16 -21.12 -25.78 23.43
CA TYR A 16 -21.65 -24.78 22.48
C TYR A 16 -20.84 -23.49 22.47
N MET A 17 -20.42 -23.00 23.64
CA MET A 17 -19.52 -21.84 23.73
C MET A 17 -18.18 -22.11 23.05
N ALA A 18 -17.57 -23.28 23.26
CA ALA A 18 -16.29 -23.64 22.65
C ALA A 18 -16.38 -23.70 21.12
N VAL A 19 -17.46 -24.26 20.58
CA VAL A 19 -17.70 -24.30 19.12
C VAL A 19 -17.92 -22.89 18.57
N ALA A 20 -18.71 -22.04 19.26
CA ALA A 20 -18.96 -20.67 18.85
C ALA A 20 -17.70 -19.78 18.88
N LEU A 21 -16.83 -19.96 19.87
CA LEU A 21 -15.55 -19.24 19.95
C LEU A 21 -14.58 -19.69 18.85
N SER A 22 -14.58 -20.98 18.52
CA SER A 22 -13.73 -21.53 17.46
C SER A 22 -14.14 -21.00 16.08
N SER A 23 -15.44 -20.92 15.79
CA SER A 23 -15.94 -20.36 14.53
C SER A 23 -15.71 -18.86 14.43
N LEU A 24 -15.86 -18.12 15.53
CA LEU A 24 -15.54 -16.69 15.59
C LEU A 24 -14.04 -16.44 15.34
N ALA A 25 -13.16 -17.21 15.96
CA ALA A 25 -11.72 -17.11 15.75
C ALA A 25 -11.37 -17.34 14.26
N ALA A 26 -11.92 -18.39 13.64
CA ALA A 26 -11.71 -18.68 12.22
C ALA A 26 -12.19 -17.53 11.32
N ALA A 27 -13.35 -16.92 11.62
CA ALA A 27 -13.87 -15.78 10.88
C ALA A 27 -12.96 -14.53 11.00
N VAL A 28 -12.43 -14.26 12.18
CA VAL A 28 -11.48 -13.15 12.41
C VAL A 28 -10.17 -13.37 11.65
N TYR A 29 -9.63 -14.60 11.66
CA TYR A 29 -8.43 -14.94 10.88
C TYR A 29 -8.67 -14.82 9.37
N ALA A 30 -9.82 -15.30 8.88
CA ALA A 30 -10.17 -15.16 7.47
C ALA A 30 -10.31 -13.68 7.07
N TYR A 31 -10.98 -12.86 7.88
CA TYR A 31 -11.18 -11.43 7.59
C TYR A 31 -9.87 -10.63 7.61
N SER A 32 -8.99 -10.89 8.58
CA SER A 32 -7.66 -10.23 8.64
C SER A 32 -6.77 -10.64 7.47
N ALA A 33 -6.79 -11.91 7.07
CA ALA A 33 -6.10 -12.36 5.86
C ALA A 33 -6.66 -11.73 4.58
N TYR A 34 -7.99 -11.54 4.50
CA TYR A 34 -8.62 -10.94 3.33
C TYR A 34 -8.35 -9.43 3.23
N SER A 35 -8.53 -8.70 4.33
CA SER A 35 -8.28 -7.25 4.39
C SER A 35 -6.83 -6.89 4.11
N SER A 36 -5.87 -7.67 4.64
CA SER A 36 -4.44 -7.47 4.33
C SER A 36 -4.13 -7.67 2.85
N ARG A 37 -4.67 -8.71 2.21
CA ARG A 37 -4.51 -8.92 0.76
C ARG A 37 -5.12 -7.78 -0.05
N TYR A 38 -6.35 -7.39 0.25
CA TYR A 38 -7.04 -6.29 -0.45
C TYR A 38 -6.29 -4.97 -0.33
N SER A 39 -5.75 -4.66 0.86
CA SER A 39 -4.93 -3.47 1.07
C SER A 39 -3.62 -3.50 0.29
N SER A 40 -3.02 -4.68 0.12
CA SER A 40 -1.78 -4.84 -0.66
C SER A 40 -2.01 -4.69 -2.17
N GLU A 41 -3.12 -5.24 -2.68
CA GLU A 41 -3.49 -5.16 -4.10
C GLU A 41 -3.91 -3.74 -4.48
N ALA A 42 -4.68 -3.06 -3.64
CA ALA A 42 -5.03 -1.66 -3.84
C ALA A 42 -3.79 -0.76 -3.82
N GLY A 43 -2.90 -0.95 -2.83
CA GLY A 43 -1.62 -0.23 -2.76
C GLY A 43 -0.77 -0.42 -4.03
N GLN A 44 -0.75 -1.64 -4.57
CA GLN A 44 -0.05 -1.95 -5.81
C GLN A 44 -0.68 -1.25 -7.03
N ALA A 45 -2.01 -1.23 -7.13
CA ALA A 45 -2.71 -0.58 -8.22
C ALA A 45 -2.45 0.94 -8.23
N TYR A 46 -2.45 1.57 -7.06
CA TYR A 46 -2.13 2.99 -6.92
C TYR A 46 -0.67 3.30 -7.29
N LEU A 47 0.27 2.45 -6.88
CA LEU A 47 1.69 2.57 -7.30
C LEU A 47 1.85 2.44 -8.82
N ASN A 48 1.23 1.43 -9.42
CA ASN A 48 1.28 1.22 -10.87
C ASN A 48 0.67 2.41 -11.62
N SER A 49 -0.43 2.97 -11.12
CA SER A 49 -1.06 4.16 -11.71
C SER A 49 -0.16 5.39 -11.65
N LEU A 50 0.53 5.61 -10.54
CA LEU A 50 1.49 6.70 -10.40
C LEU A 50 2.67 6.52 -11.36
N PHE A 51 3.22 5.31 -11.45
CA PHE A 51 4.33 5.00 -12.35
C PHE A 51 3.96 5.15 -13.83
N ALA A 52 2.76 4.74 -14.23
CA ALA A 52 2.30 4.95 -15.60
C ALA A 52 2.19 6.44 -15.95
N LYS A 53 1.76 7.29 -14.99
CA LYS A 53 1.78 8.74 -15.19
C LYS A 53 3.19 9.30 -15.26
N LEU A 54 4.09 8.86 -14.37
CA LEU A 54 5.49 9.27 -14.39
C LEU A 54 6.14 8.95 -15.74
N ASP A 55 5.98 7.72 -16.22
CA ASP A 55 6.53 7.27 -17.50
C ASP A 55 6.05 8.12 -18.68
N TYR A 56 4.75 8.47 -18.69
CA TYR A 56 4.20 9.39 -19.69
C TYR A 56 4.81 10.80 -19.60
N HIS A 57 4.96 11.32 -18.37
CA HIS A 57 5.44 12.68 -18.13
C HIS A 57 6.96 12.83 -18.28
N MET A 58 7.73 11.75 -18.13
CA MET A 58 9.18 11.70 -18.37
C MET A 58 9.56 11.83 -19.86
N GLN A 59 8.59 11.93 -20.76
CA GLN A 59 8.81 12.32 -22.16
C GLN A 59 9.03 13.83 -22.33
N TYR A 60 8.75 14.62 -21.30
CA TYR A 60 8.88 16.08 -21.29
C TYR A 60 9.94 16.51 -20.27
N PRO A 61 10.87 17.43 -20.62
CA PRO A 61 11.92 17.89 -19.71
C PRO A 61 11.38 18.47 -18.40
N ASP A 62 10.30 19.25 -18.49
CA ASP A 62 9.60 19.81 -17.34
C ASP A 62 8.11 19.52 -17.51
N SER A 63 7.46 18.99 -16.47
CA SER A 63 6.02 18.75 -16.49
C SER A 63 5.41 18.83 -15.10
N VAL A 64 4.17 19.31 -15.05
CA VAL A 64 3.36 19.35 -13.83
C VAL A 64 2.11 18.50 -14.05
N PHE A 65 1.81 17.62 -13.10
CA PHE A 65 0.64 16.74 -13.20
C PHE A 65 0.10 16.34 -11.84
N SER A 66 -1.21 16.08 -11.76
CA SER A 66 -1.83 15.59 -10.53
C SER A 66 -1.90 14.06 -10.51
N ALA A 67 -1.45 13.44 -9.43
CA ALA A 67 -1.53 11.99 -9.23
C ALA A 67 -1.76 11.64 -7.76
N TYR A 68 -2.40 10.49 -7.52
CA TYR A 68 -2.46 9.94 -6.16
C TYR A 68 -1.07 9.42 -5.77
N VAL A 69 -0.56 9.89 -4.63
CA VAL A 69 0.75 9.54 -4.09
C VAL A 69 0.58 8.46 -3.02
N PRO A 70 0.93 7.20 -3.29
CA PRO A 70 0.77 6.13 -2.29
C PRO A 70 1.82 6.28 -1.19
N LYS A 71 1.45 6.07 0.08
CA LYS A 71 2.39 6.10 1.22
C LYS A 71 3.61 5.18 1.06
N SER A 72 3.46 4.10 0.30
CA SER A 72 4.54 3.16 0.00
C SER A 72 5.69 3.79 -0.80
N ILE A 73 5.47 4.88 -1.55
CA ILE A 73 6.53 5.54 -2.31
C ILE A 73 7.63 6.12 -1.42
N CYS A 74 7.33 6.41 -0.15
CA CYS A 74 8.29 6.93 0.81
C CYS A 74 9.28 5.89 1.33
N THR A 75 9.01 4.63 1.04
CA THR A 75 9.94 3.52 1.31
C THR A 75 10.73 3.12 0.05
N ALA A 76 10.60 3.90 -1.03
CA ALA A 76 11.32 3.66 -2.26
C ALA A 76 12.82 3.74 -2.04
N VAL A 77 13.54 2.70 -2.49
CA VAL A 77 14.99 2.70 -2.54
C VAL A 77 15.38 2.86 -4.01
N ALA A 78 15.97 4.01 -4.34
CA ALA A 78 16.58 4.24 -5.64
C ALA A 78 17.88 3.44 -5.76
N ASN A 79 18.03 2.68 -6.84
CA ASN A 79 19.24 1.93 -7.16
C ASN A 79 19.57 2.14 -8.65
N GLY A 80 20.22 3.28 -8.93
CA GLY A 80 20.50 3.73 -10.30
C GLY A 80 19.21 3.97 -11.09
N SER A 81 19.04 3.25 -12.20
CA SER A 81 17.87 3.35 -13.10
C SER A 81 16.64 2.56 -12.62
N SER A 82 16.58 2.19 -11.35
CA SER A 82 15.44 1.45 -10.80
C SER A 82 15.01 1.97 -9.44
N ILE A 83 13.71 1.94 -9.20
CA ILE A 83 13.09 2.31 -7.94
C ILE A 83 12.39 1.08 -7.39
N ALA A 84 12.91 0.54 -6.28
CA ALA A 84 12.32 -0.59 -5.59
C ALA A 84 11.37 -0.11 -4.49
N ILE A 85 10.10 -0.52 -4.54
CA ILE A 85 9.08 -0.26 -3.52
C ILE A 85 8.49 -1.60 -3.08
N GLY A 86 8.91 -2.08 -1.91
CA GLY A 86 8.50 -3.40 -1.42
C GLY A 86 8.91 -4.51 -2.40
N LYS A 87 7.94 -5.17 -3.03
CA LYS A 87 8.17 -6.24 -4.03
C LYS A 87 8.17 -5.74 -5.47
N SER A 88 7.89 -4.46 -5.70
CA SER A 88 7.76 -3.88 -7.04
C SER A 88 9.03 -3.14 -7.42
N VAL A 89 9.40 -3.27 -8.69
CA VAL A 89 10.54 -2.56 -9.26
C VAL A 89 10.03 -1.76 -10.44
N PHE A 90 10.11 -0.45 -10.33
CA PHE A 90 9.91 0.46 -11.45
C PHE A 90 11.25 0.72 -12.12
N ARG A 91 11.30 0.65 -13.44
CA ARG A 91 12.52 0.83 -14.25
C ARG A 91 12.24 1.90 -15.30
N PRO A 92 12.37 3.18 -14.95
CA PRO A 92 12.28 4.24 -15.94
C PRO A 92 13.48 4.17 -16.89
N ASP A 93 13.30 4.64 -18.12
CA ASP A 93 14.36 4.74 -19.12
C ASP A 93 15.46 5.76 -18.73
N TYR A 94 15.13 6.67 -17.80
CA TYR A 94 16.02 7.69 -17.25
C TYR A 94 16.10 7.56 -15.73
N ASN A 95 17.17 8.09 -15.10
CA ASN A 95 17.24 8.10 -13.65
C ASN A 95 16.11 8.95 -13.08
N LEU A 96 15.48 8.49 -12.00
CA LEU A 96 14.40 9.20 -11.33
C LEU A 96 14.72 9.32 -9.84
N GLU A 97 14.88 10.55 -9.37
CA GLU A 97 15.02 10.91 -7.98
C GLU A 97 13.69 11.39 -7.41
N ILE A 98 13.25 10.84 -6.28
CA ILE A 98 12.01 11.23 -5.62
C ILE A 98 12.37 12.10 -4.42
N SER A 99 12.02 13.38 -4.49
CA SER A 99 12.21 14.33 -3.41
C SER A 99 11.40 13.95 -2.18
N SER A 100 11.92 14.28 -1.00
CA SER A 100 11.21 14.12 0.28
C SER A 100 9.89 14.90 0.35
N SER A 101 9.73 15.95 -0.47
CA SER A 101 8.48 16.72 -0.59
C SER A 101 7.29 15.86 -1.06
N VAL A 102 7.53 14.85 -1.90
CA VAL A 102 6.50 13.90 -2.37
C VAL A 102 5.92 13.12 -1.19
N CYS A 103 6.73 12.87 -0.17
CA CYS A 103 6.30 12.14 1.01
C CYS A 103 5.42 12.92 1.97
N ALA A 104 5.53 14.24 1.97
CA ALA A 104 4.68 15.11 2.79
C ALA A 104 3.21 15.00 2.37
N GLY A 105 2.91 14.89 1.07
CA GLY A 105 1.57 14.72 0.51
C GLY A 105 1.16 13.25 0.29
N SER A 106 1.79 12.29 0.98
CA SER A 106 1.51 10.87 0.74
C SER A 106 0.17 10.41 1.36
N GLY A 107 -0.60 9.64 0.59
CA GLY A 107 -1.95 9.19 0.92
C GLY A 107 -3.07 10.07 0.36
N SER A 108 -2.74 11.05 -0.50
CA SER A 108 -3.67 11.96 -1.16
C SER A 108 -3.31 12.15 -2.65
N THR A 109 -4.20 12.83 -3.38
CA THR A 109 -3.90 13.32 -4.73
C THR A 109 -3.18 14.65 -4.61
N GLU A 110 -1.95 14.69 -5.11
CA GLU A 110 -1.07 15.85 -5.06
C GLU A 110 -0.75 16.30 -6.48
N GLU A 111 -0.46 17.59 -6.63
CA GLU A 111 0.22 18.10 -7.81
C GLU A 111 1.71 17.79 -7.66
N LEU A 112 2.31 17.24 -8.72
CA LEU A 112 3.69 16.83 -8.75
C LEU A 112 4.40 17.58 -9.88
N ASN A 113 5.61 18.05 -9.58
CA ASN A 113 6.50 18.67 -10.55
C ASN A 113 7.63 17.69 -10.88
N LEU A 114 7.83 17.46 -12.17
CA LEU A 114 8.87 16.61 -12.70
C LEU A 114 9.80 17.49 -13.55
N SER A 115 11.07 17.56 -13.17
CA SER A 115 12.08 18.38 -13.85
C SER A 115 13.31 17.56 -14.21
N TYR A 116 13.83 17.73 -15.42
CA TYR A 116 15.03 17.06 -15.93
C TYR A 116 16.29 17.90 -15.70
N ASP A 117 17.30 17.34 -15.06
CA ASP A 117 18.51 18.07 -14.66
C ASP A 117 19.58 18.22 -15.78
N TYR A 118 19.27 17.82 -17.02
CA TYR A 118 20.20 17.74 -18.16
C TYR A 118 21.47 16.90 -17.92
N ASN A 119 21.64 16.31 -16.74
CA ASN A 119 22.68 15.35 -16.37
C ASN A 119 22.18 13.90 -16.44
N GLY A 120 20.96 13.67 -16.92
CA GLY A 120 20.37 12.34 -17.09
C GLY A 120 19.36 11.94 -16.01
N THR A 121 18.97 12.87 -15.13
CA THR A 121 18.12 12.57 -13.98
C THR A 121 16.87 13.44 -13.98
N TYR A 122 15.72 12.80 -13.88
CA TYR A 122 14.46 13.44 -13.54
C TYR A 122 14.33 13.54 -12.02
N THR A 123 13.93 14.70 -11.52
CA THR A 123 13.58 14.90 -10.11
C THR A 123 12.07 15.07 -10.00
N LEU A 124 11.42 14.20 -9.24
CA LEU A 124 10.02 14.32 -8.87
C LEU A 124 9.89 15.05 -7.54
N GLN A 125 9.12 16.12 -7.53
CA GLN A 125 8.88 16.97 -6.36
C GLN A 125 7.38 17.07 -6.11
N GLY A 126 6.99 17.06 -4.84
CA GLY A 126 5.64 17.46 -4.47
C GLY A 126 5.50 18.96 -4.69
N ALA A 127 4.41 19.40 -5.30
CA ALA A 127 4.00 20.79 -5.24
C ALA A 127 3.62 21.08 -3.78
N SER A 128 4.61 21.40 -2.96
CA SER A 128 4.33 21.99 -1.65
C SER A 128 3.66 23.35 -1.89
N PRO A 129 2.72 23.77 -1.03
CA PRO A 129 2.05 25.07 -1.16
C PRO A 129 3.03 26.25 -1.14
#